data_AF-A0A1A0HIK0-F1
#
_entry.id   AF-A0A1A0HIK0-F1
#
_cell.length_a   1.000
_cell.length_b   1.000
_cell.length_c   1.000
_cell.angle_alpha   90.00
_cell.angle_beta   90.00
_cell.angle_gamma   90.00
#
_symmetry.space_group_name_H-M   'P 1'
#
loop_
_entity.id
_entity.type
_entity.pdbx_description
1 polymer ?
#
loop_
_entity_poly.entity_id
_entity_poly.type
_entity_poly.pdbx_seq_one_letter_code
_entity_poly.pdbx_strand_id
1 'polypeptide(L)'
;MGLLDFLALGTGAASENIPTFRRGSGRDAVDLQVRSLLYLFKRLRVNRLASFSLGETLKYTDGKLWDQLLISHEAEIKKLDKAYNLSGFQKVLVEDEHRVLIDWPKNKFRALCILSEYPAMSLNSSNAAFEENALPVFLDYKERSTHSFAFSILPVKTSTSTRDLALDLAQSLLYYEHHSYVSLMSRLQTAEKAIAKFCGADIKMVELSEATKADIVHEYLKQLAFLVQLVRIYQQYVNPKDSETPLSSPKKAAVADQPRALRPAKSFLQLPNAASSPLRPSLSPKKSMASLSGSPKKLMGDISSGNPDVSPRKQLQARPSISSFRANEIYNPVTSPPISCTNSENKRMGSGVLLSHLSESGRETTELWEKCKASIREKLAKEKEQLGKA
;
A
#
# COMPACT_ATOMS: atom_id res chain seq x y z
N MET A 1 -21.46 12.13 21.17
CA MET A 1 -21.87 11.74 19.81
C MET A 1 -21.15 10.43 19.54
N GLY A 2 -21.89 9.33 19.73
CA GLY A 2 -21.33 7.99 19.81
C GLY A 2 -21.01 7.41 18.42
N LEU A 3 -20.08 6.46 18.41
CA LEU A 3 -19.57 5.69 17.27
C LEU A 3 -20.68 5.04 16.38
N LEU A 4 -21.91 5.00 16.87
CA LEU A 4 -23.05 4.28 16.32
C LEU A 4 -24.28 5.17 16.05
N ASP A 5 -24.22 6.48 16.34
CA ASP A 5 -25.33 7.41 16.09
C ASP A 5 -25.67 7.52 14.58
N PHE A 6 -24.76 7.09 13.70
CA PHE A 6 -24.95 7.03 12.25
C PHE A 6 -25.79 5.83 11.78
N LEU A 7 -25.91 4.78 12.61
CA LEU A 7 -26.63 3.55 12.28
C LEU A 7 -27.90 3.43 13.14
N ALA A 8 -28.74 4.47 13.15
CA ALA A 8 -30.08 4.35 13.67
C ALA A 8 -30.80 3.23 12.88
N LEU A 9 -30.83 2.03 13.46
CA LEU A 9 -31.69 0.94 13.00
C LEU A 9 -33.10 1.48 13.12
N GLY A 10 -33.68 1.89 11.99
CA GLY A 10 -35.12 2.10 11.90
C GLY A 10 -35.80 0.85 12.43
N THR A 11 -36.57 1.02 13.50
CA THR A 11 -37.45 0.01 14.07
C THR A 11 -38.58 -0.25 13.08
N GLY A 12 -38.28 -1.02 12.04
CA GLY A 12 -39.24 -1.49 11.05
C GLY A 12 -39.02 -2.98 10.86
N ALA A 13 -40.04 -3.78 11.18
CA ALA A 13 -40.07 -5.23 11.07
C ALA A 13 -40.03 -5.71 9.61
N ALA A 14 -38.92 -5.46 8.92
CA ALA A 14 -38.54 -6.21 7.73
C ALA A 14 -37.65 -7.36 8.20
N SER A 15 -37.87 -8.57 7.69
CA SER A 15 -36.99 -9.72 7.87
C SER A 15 -35.53 -9.28 7.84
N GLU A 16 -34.73 -9.63 8.86
CA GLU A 16 -33.31 -9.29 8.95
C GLU A 16 -32.58 -9.80 7.69
N ASN A 17 -32.53 -8.97 6.64
CA ASN A 17 -31.82 -9.29 5.41
C ASN A 17 -30.33 -9.11 5.70
N ILE A 18 -29.72 -10.15 6.27
CA ILE A 18 -28.28 -10.23 6.50
C ILE A 18 -27.59 -10.16 5.12
N PRO A 19 -26.62 -9.26 4.91
CA PRO A 19 -25.97 -9.09 3.62
C PRO A 19 -25.19 -10.35 3.23
N THR A 20 -25.33 -10.73 1.96
CA THR A 20 -24.69 -11.91 1.39
C THR A 20 -23.43 -11.57 0.61
N PHE A 21 -23.27 -10.29 0.22
CA PHE A 21 -22.15 -9.76 -0.57
C PHE A 21 -21.93 -10.49 -1.91
N ARG A 22 -22.97 -11.16 -2.40
CA ARG A 22 -22.98 -11.77 -3.73
C ARG A 22 -23.00 -10.67 -4.78
N ARG A 23 -22.45 -10.97 -5.96
CA ARG A 23 -22.43 -10.06 -7.11
C ARG A 23 -23.37 -10.57 -8.19
N GLY A 24 -23.72 -9.70 -9.13
CA GLY A 24 -24.59 -10.05 -10.24
C GLY A 24 -26.05 -10.12 -9.83
N SER A 25 -26.81 -11.04 -10.44
CA SER A 25 -28.26 -11.18 -10.23
C SER A 25 -28.68 -11.48 -8.79
N GLY A 26 -27.75 -12.00 -7.97
CA GLY A 26 -27.99 -12.29 -6.55
C GLY A 26 -27.50 -11.22 -5.59
N ARG A 27 -27.26 -9.99 -6.05
CA ARG A 27 -26.74 -8.89 -5.21
C ARG A 27 -27.74 -8.49 -4.11
N ASP A 28 -27.19 -7.97 -3.01
CA ASP A 28 -27.99 -7.34 -1.97
C ASP A 28 -28.66 -6.05 -2.49
N ALA A 29 -29.74 -5.63 -1.83
CA ALA A 29 -30.35 -4.32 -2.09
C ALA A 29 -29.33 -3.19 -1.86
N VAL A 30 -29.35 -2.14 -2.69
CA VAL A 30 -28.32 -1.08 -2.66
C VAL A 30 -28.16 -0.47 -1.27
N ASP A 31 -29.27 -0.14 -0.60
CA ASP A 31 -29.19 0.48 0.73
C ASP A 31 -28.57 -0.44 1.78
N LEU A 32 -28.84 -1.74 1.71
CA LEU A 32 -28.23 -2.76 2.58
C LEU A 32 -26.74 -2.90 2.29
N GLN A 33 -26.35 -2.93 1.01
CA GLN A 33 -24.97 -2.97 0.57
C GLN A 33 -24.20 -1.73 1.03
N VAL A 34 -24.75 -0.53 0.88
CA VAL A 34 -24.09 0.71 1.31
C VAL A 34 -23.92 0.75 2.84
N ARG A 35 -24.98 0.46 3.61
CA ARG A 35 -24.91 0.43 5.09
C ARG A 35 -23.88 -0.59 5.60
N SER A 36 -23.92 -1.80 5.05
CA SER A 36 -22.99 -2.87 5.43
C SER A 36 -21.55 -2.52 5.07
N LEU A 37 -21.29 -1.99 3.87
CA LEU A 37 -19.93 -1.62 3.44
C LEU A 37 -19.36 -0.46 4.26
N LEU A 38 -20.17 0.55 4.62
CA LEU A 38 -19.73 1.64 5.52
C LEU A 38 -19.32 1.11 6.90
N TYR A 39 -20.16 0.24 7.48
CA TYR A 39 -19.85 -0.40 8.76
C TYR A 39 -18.57 -1.24 8.68
N LEU A 40 -18.50 -2.14 7.68
CA LEU A 40 -17.39 -3.07 7.49
C LEU A 40 -16.08 -2.35 7.15
N PHE A 41 -16.13 -1.25 6.40
CA PHE A 41 -14.96 -0.42 6.11
C PHE A 41 -14.23 0.00 7.40
N LYS A 42 -15.01 0.53 8.35
CA LYS A 42 -14.53 0.99 9.64
C LYS A 42 -14.14 -0.19 10.54
N ARG A 43 -15.03 -1.17 10.66
CA ARG A 43 -14.88 -2.35 11.52
C ARG A 43 -13.65 -3.19 11.16
N LEU A 44 -13.40 -3.38 9.86
CA LEU A 44 -12.24 -4.12 9.35
C LEU A 44 -11.04 -3.23 9.03
N ARG A 45 -11.11 -1.91 9.27
CA ARG A 45 -10.08 -0.92 8.89
C ARG A 45 -9.53 -1.15 7.48
N VAL A 46 -10.40 -1.20 6.49
CA VAL A 46 -10.03 -1.56 5.12
C VAL A 46 -8.90 -0.67 4.58
N ASN A 47 -8.90 0.62 4.93
CA ASN A 47 -7.83 1.56 4.57
C ASN A 47 -6.45 1.25 5.19
N ARG A 48 -6.38 0.41 6.23
CA ARG A 48 -5.14 -0.01 6.91
C ARG A 48 -4.70 -1.43 6.55
N LEU A 49 -5.39 -2.11 5.65
CA LEU A 49 -4.97 -3.43 5.20
C LEU A 49 -3.56 -3.38 4.59
N ALA A 50 -2.77 -4.40 4.88
CA ALA A 50 -1.46 -4.59 4.29
C ALA A 50 -1.57 -4.94 2.80
N SER A 51 -0.49 -4.70 2.06
CA SER A 51 -0.42 -4.97 0.62
C SER A 51 -0.52 -6.45 0.25
N PHE A 52 -0.23 -7.37 1.17
CA PHE A 52 -0.40 -8.80 0.96
C PHE A 52 -1.10 -9.42 2.18
N SER A 53 -2.02 -10.34 1.93
CA SER A 53 -2.58 -11.20 2.98
C SER A 53 -1.60 -12.30 3.36
N LEU A 54 -1.71 -12.81 4.60
CA LEU A 54 -0.96 -13.98 5.06
C LEU A 54 -1.97 -15.10 5.34
N GLY A 55 -2.04 -16.07 4.41
CA GLY A 55 -3.05 -17.12 4.45
C GLY A 55 -4.47 -16.55 4.42
N GLU A 56 -5.33 -17.07 5.29
CA GLU A 56 -6.75 -16.74 5.37
C GLU A 56 -7.08 -15.53 6.27
N THR A 57 -6.06 -14.82 6.74
CA THR A 57 -6.24 -13.70 7.68
C THR A 57 -5.88 -12.36 7.07
N LEU A 58 -6.65 -11.33 7.43
CA LEU A 58 -6.37 -9.95 7.08
C LEU A 58 -5.21 -9.42 7.92
N LYS A 59 -4.20 -8.86 7.25
CA LYS A 59 -3.04 -8.22 7.88
C LYS A 59 -3.16 -6.71 7.79
N TYR A 60 -2.61 -5.99 8.76
CA TYR A 60 -2.67 -4.54 8.85
C TYR A 60 -1.28 -3.89 8.83
N THR A 61 -1.18 -2.69 8.26
CA THR A 61 0.09 -1.94 8.11
C THR A 61 0.65 -1.40 9.41
N ASP A 62 -0.20 -1.11 10.39
CA ASP A 62 0.18 -0.58 11.70
C ASP A 62 0.48 -1.68 12.72
N GLY A 63 0.29 -2.97 12.37
CA GLY A 63 0.48 -4.10 13.27
C GLY A 63 -0.46 -4.11 14.49
N LYS A 64 -1.39 -3.17 14.57
CA LYS A 64 -2.32 -3.03 15.69
C LYS A 64 -3.50 -3.96 15.47
N LEU A 65 -3.75 -4.87 16.40
CA LEU A 65 -5.12 -5.36 16.59
C LEU A 65 -6.00 -4.18 17.01
N TRP A 66 -7.26 -4.19 16.58
CA TRP A 66 -8.22 -3.13 16.85
C TRP A 66 -8.23 -2.75 18.35
N ASP A 67 -8.07 -1.45 18.66
CA ASP A 67 -7.77 -0.95 20.01
C ASP A 67 -8.87 -1.33 21.03
N GLN A 68 -8.44 -1.56 22.27
CA GLN A 68 -9.21 -1.87 23.49
C GLN A 68 -10.27 -0.81 23.89
N LEU A 69 -10.50 0.21 23.07
CA LEU A 69 -11.40 1.35 23.33
C LEU A 69 -12.90 1.02 23.20
N LEU A 70 -13.26 -0.18 22.71
CA LEU A 70 -14.66 -0.59 22.51
C LEU A 70 -15.21 -1.59 23.53
N ILE A 71 -14.48 -1.83 24.63
CA ILE A 71 -15.00 -2.66 25.73
C ILE A 71 -16.39 -2.16 26.18
N SER A 72 -16.62 -0.84 26.16
CA SER A 72 -17.88 -0.22 26.58
C SER A 72 -19.09 -0.49 25.65
N HIS A 73 -18.87 -0.90 24.39
CA HIS A 73 -19.95 -1.12 23.40
C HIS A 73 -19.92 -2.53 22.79
N GLU A 74 -19.23 -3.48 23.43
CA GLU A 74 -18.95 -4.81 22.87
C GLU A 74 -20.24 -5.56 22.44
N ALA A 75 -21.32 -5.45 23.22
CA ALA A 75 -22.59 -6.11 22.92
C ALA A 75 -23.26 -5.55 21.65
N GLU A 76 -23.28 -4.23 21.48
CA GLU A 76 -23.84 -3.57 20.30
C GLU A 76 -23.02 -3.90 19.04
N ILE A 77 -21.70 -3.90 19.16
CA ILE A 77 -20.79 -4.27 18.07
C ILE A 77 -20.99 -5.71 17.66
N LYS A 78 -21.09 -6.66 18.60
CA LYS A 78 -21.37 -8.07 18.29
C LYS A 78 -22.70 -8.25 17.56
N LYS A 79 -23.73 -7.47 17.95
CA LYS A 79 -25.02 -7.47 17.24
C LYS A 79 -24.85 -6.97 15.80
N LEU A 80 -24.10 -5.89 15.58
CA LEU A 80 -23.83 -5.37 14.24
C LEU A 80 -22.92 -6.29 13.41
N ASP A 81 -21.90 -6.91 14.02
CA ASP A 81 -21.03 -7.90 13.37
C ASP A 81 -21.86 -9.09 12.84
N LYS A 82 -22.88 -9.52 13.59
CA LYS A 82 -23.84 -10.54 13.15
C LYS A 82 -24.79 -9.99 12.07
N ALA A 83 -25.40 -8.83 12.29
CA ALA A 83 -26.37 -8.22 11.38
C ALA A 83 -25.77 -7.91 10.00
N TYR A 84 -24.50 -7.51 9.95
CA TYR A 84 -23.76 -7.22 8.72
C TYR A 84 -22.80 -8.33 8.29
N ASN A 85 -22.92 -9.53 8.87
CA ASN A 85 -22.18 -10.72 8.46
C ASN A 85 -20.66 -10.48 8.31
N LEU A 86 -20.02 -9.97 9.37
CA LEU A 86 -18.58 -9.69 9.39
C LEU A 86 -17.75 -10.90 8.94
N SER A 87 -18.07 -12.09 9.45
CA SER A 87 -17.36 -13.33 9.12
C SER A 87 -17.50 -13.69 7.64
N GLY A 88 -18.71 -13.59 7.09
CA GLY A 88 -18.94 -13.83 5.66
C GLY A 88 -18.20 -12.83 4.80
N PHE A 89 -18.16 -11.56 5.20
CA PHE A 89 -17.42 -10.55 4.46
C PHE A 89 -15.91 -10.76 4.51
N GLN A 90 -15.36 -11.14 5.66
CA GLN A 90 -13.93 -11.50 5.78
C GLN A 90 -13.57 -12.62 4.81
N LYS A 91 -14.39 -13.67 4.75
CA LYS A 91 -14.24 -14.76 3.77
C LYS A 91 -14.27 -14.24 2.34
N VAL A 92 -15.24 -13.38 2.00
CA VAL A 92 -15.28 -12.72 0.69
C VAL A 92 -13.97 -12.00 0.37
N LEU A 93 -13.29 -11.38 1.33
CA LEU A 93 -12.02 -10.69 1.06
C LEU A 93 -10.81 -11.62 0.88
N VAL A 94 -10.79 -12.79 1.53
CA VAL A 94 -9.59 -13.66 1.62
C VAL A 94 -9.70 -14.98 0.85
N GLU A 95 -10.89 -15.49 0.57
CA GLU A 95 -11.14 -16.73 -0.17
C GLU A 95 -11.13 -16.43 -1.67
N ASP A 96 -9.96 -16.09 -2.21
CA ASP A 96 -9.74 -15.79 -3.63
C ASP A 96 -8.32 -16.14 -4.05
N GLU A 97 -8.15 -16.80 -5.20
CA GLU A 97 -6.83 -17.14 -5.76
C GLU A 97 -5.96 -15.89 -6.00
N HIS A 98 -6.58 -14.73 -6.21
CA HIS A 98 -5.88 -13.47 -6.44
C HIS A 98 -5.41 -12.78 -5.16
N ARG A 99 -5.67 -13.35 -3.97
CA ARG A 99 -5.22 -12.78 -2.67
C ARG A 99 -3.70 -12.61 -2.57
N VAL A 100 -2.95 -13.34 -3.39
CA VAL A 100 -1.48 -13.22 -3.51
C VAL A 100 -1.01 -11.99 -4.28
N LEU A 101 -1.92 -11.28 -4.97
CA LEU A 101 -1.63 -10.05 -5.70
C LEU A 101 -1.70 -8.84 -4.75
N ILE A 102 -0.90 -7.83 -5.06
CA ILE A 102 -0.81 -6.63 -4.25
C ILE A 102 -2.16 -5.93 -4.04
N ASP A 103 -2.41 -5.50 -2.80
CA ASP A 103 -3.58 -4.77 -2.32
C ASP A 103 -4.93 -5.41 -2.71
N TRP A 104 -4.96 -6.71 -3.01
CA TRP A 104 -6.16 -7.39 -3.50
C TRP A 104 -7.38 -7.20 -2.59
N PRO A 105 -7.31 -7.40 -1.26
CA PRO A 105 -8.47 -7.21 -0.38
C PRO A 105 -9.07 -5.80 -0.44
N LYS A 106 -8.23 -4.74 -0.52
CA LYS A 106 -8.71 -3.36 -0.64
C LYS A 106 -9.46 -3.15 -1.95
N ASN A 107 -8.93 -3.69 -3.04
CA ASN A 107 -9.51 -3.49 -4.36
C ASN A 107 -10.74 -4.37 -4.60
N LYS A 108 -10.81 -5.53 -3.95
CA LYS A 108 -12.04 -6.33 -3.86
C LYS A 108 -13.14 -5.57 -3.10
N PHE A 109 -12.80 -4.90 -2.01
CA PHE A 109 -13.72 -3.98 -1.32
C PHE A 109 -14.20 -2.84 -2.23
N ARG A 110 -13.27 -2.15 -2.91
CA ARG A 110 -13.62 -1.05 -3.84
C ARG A 110 -14.51 -1.52 -4.99
N ALA A 111 -14.30 -2.73 -5.52
CA ALA A 111 -15.16 -3.29 -6.54
C ALA A 111 -16.61 -3.49 -6.05
N LEU A 112 -16.80 -3.82 -4.77
CA LEU A 112 -18.13 -3.87 -4.15
C LEU A 112 -18.74 -2.48 -3.92
N CYS A 113 -17.96 -1.40 -4.02
CA CYS A 113 -18.47 -0.03 -3.92
C CYS A 113 -19.02 0.50 -5.27
N ILE A 114 -18.95 -0.29 -6.35
CA ILE A 114 -19.51 0.06 -7.66
C ILE A 114 -20.98 -0.38 -7.69
N LEU A 115 -21.88 0.56 -7.41
CA LEU A 115 -23.32 0.35 -7.28
C LEU A 115 -24.03 0.39 -8.64
N SER A 116 -25.19 -0.24 -8.74
CA SER A 116 -25.96 -0.30 -10.01
C SER A 116 -26.94 0.87 -10.16
N GLU A 117 -27.21 1.57 -9.06
CA GLU A 117 -28.17 2.67 -8.95
C GLU A 117 -27.84 3.48 -7.69
N TYR A 118 -28.41 4.68 -7.59
CA TYR A 118 -28.28 5.50 -6.39
C TYR A 118 -29.09 4.89 -5.23
N PRO A 119 -28.60 5.00 -3.98
CA PRO A 119 -29.37 4.59 -2.81
C PRO A 119 -30.66 5.42 -2.68
N ALA A 120 -31.74 4.81 -2.21
CA ALA A 120 -33.11 5.31 -2.40
C ALA A 120 -33.42 6.63 -1.68
N MET A 121 -32.78 6.93 -0.54
CA MET A 121 -32.59 8.29 0.03
C MET A 121 -32.12 8.23 1.49
N SER A 122 -31.40 9.28 1.88
CA SER A 122 -30.97 9.72 3.22
C SER A 122 -30.43 8.63 4.15
N LEU A 123 -29.17 8.25 3.93
CA LEU A 123 -28.33 7.79 5.05
C LEU A 123 -28.04 9.00 5.94
N ASN A 124 -29.01 9.29 6.83
CA ASN A 124 -29.08 10.33 7.83
C ASN A 124 -27.74 10.98 8.19
N SER A 125 -27.44 12.11 7.53
CA SER A 125 -26.59 13.14 8.13
C SER A 125 -27.52 14.24 8.62
N SER A 126 -27.75 14.26 9.92
CA SER A 126 -28.43 15.34 10.65
C SER A 126 -27.63 16.65 10.65
N ASN A 127 -26.53 16.77 9.90
CA ASN A 127 -25.70 17.97 9.82
C ASN A 127 -24.91 18.03 8.51
N ALA A 128 -25.60 18.28 7.40
CA ALA A 128 -25.10 19.16 6.35
C ALA A 128 -26.13 19.26 5.23
N ALA A 129 -26.42 20.48 4.80
CA ALA A 129 -27.06 20.75 3.53
C ALA A 129 -26.24 20.04 2.43
N PHE A 130 -26.73 18.91 1.93
CA PHE A 130 -26.06 18.18 0.85
C PHE A 130 -27.00 18.01 -0.33
N GLU A 131 -26.39 18.27 -1.49
CA GLU A 131 -26.91 18.10 -2.83
C GLU A 131 -27.71 16.80 -2.96
N GLU A 132 -28.92 16.94 -3.51
CA GLU A 132 -29.72 15.86 -4.04
C GLU A 132 -28.79 15.02 -4.94
N ASN A 133 -28.53 13.75 -4.58
CA ASN A 133 -27.62 12.78 -5.23
C ASN A 133 -26.18 12.61 -4.66
N ALA A 134 -25.82 13.20 -3.52
CA ALA A 134 -24.51 12.93 -2.91
C ALA A 134 -24.40 11.50 -2.32
N LEU A 135 -23.36 10.75 -2.70
CA LEU A 135 -23.08 9.41 -2.16
C LEU A 135 -22.42 9.50 -0.76
N PRO A 136 -22.69 8.53 0.15
CA PRO A 136 -22.08 8.53 1.47
C PRO A 136 -20.55 8.46 1.45
N VAL A 137 -19.92 9.16 2.38
CA VAL A 137 -18.46 9.23 2.51
C VAL A 137 -17.96 8.17 3.48
N PHE A 138 -16.85 7.50 3.13
CA PHE A 138 -16.18 6.58 4.03
C PHE A 138 -15.40 7.32 5.12
N LEU A 139 -15.66 6.95 6.38
CA LEU A 139 -14.92 7.41 7.55
C LEU A 139 -14.04 6.27 8.08
N ASP A 140 -12.79 6.58 8.43
CA ASP A 140 -11.91 5.61 9.07
C ASP A 140 -12.30 5.33 10.54
N TYR A 141 -11.59 4.40 11.18
CA TYR A 141 -11.81 4.06 12.59
C TYR A 141 -11.60 5.21 13.58
N LYS A 142 -11.06 6.35 13.12
CA LYS A 142 -10.90 7.59 13.89
C LYS A 142 -11.85 8.70 13.41
N GLU A 143 -12.91 8.35 12.69
CA GLU A 143 -13.90 9.28 12.13
C GLU A 143 -13.32 10.28 11.12
N ARG A 144 -12.21 9.94 10.45
CA ARG A 144 -11.63 10.81 9.42
C ARG A 144 -12.08 10.37 8.04
N SER A 145 -12.47 11.33 7.20
CA SER A 145 -12.80 11.10 5.80
C SER A 145 -11.63 10.45 5.04
N THR A 146 -11.93 9.43 4.22
CA THR A 146 -10.94 8.77 3.38
C THR A 146 -11.26 8.95 1.90
N HIS A 147 -10.41 9.67 1.18
CA HIS A 147 -10.61 9.95 -0.25
C HIS A 147 -10.24 8.79 -1.18
N SER A 148 -9.52 7.79 -0.70
CA SER A 148 -9.11 6.62 -1.50
C SER A 148 -10.17 5.52 -1.59
N PHE A 149 -11.36 5.77 -1.03
CA PHE A 149 -12.54 4.91 -1.09
C PHE A 149 -13.77 5.78 -1.29
N ALA A 150 -14.60 5.43 -2.26
CA ALA A 150 -15.86 6.10 -2.54
C ALA A 150 -16.80 5.10 -3.22
N PHE A 151 -18.10 5.35 -3.12
CA PHE A 151 -19.07 4.69 -3.98
C PHE A 151 -19.03 5.32 -5.38
N SER A 152 -19.27 4.50 -6.40
CA SER A 152 -19.48 4.98 -7.76
C SER A 152 -20.68 4.27 -8.37
N ILE A 153 -21.37 4.94 -9.29
CA ILE A 153 -22.53 4.36 -9.97
C ILE A 153 -22.08 3.85 -11.33
N LEU A 154 -22.41 2.59 -11.61
CA LEU A 154 -22.34 2.01 -12.94
C LEU A 154 -23.73 1.48 -13.28
N PRO A 155 -24.56 2.27 -13.99
CA PRO A 155 -25.97 1.96 -14.16
C PRO A 155 -26.18 0.71 -15.01
N VAL A 156 -27.20 -0.05 -14.65
CA VAL A 156 -27.68 -1.22 -15.41
C VAL A 156 -28.95 -0.86 -16.16
N LYS A 157 -29.28 -1.61 -17.23
CA LYS A 157 -30.47 -1.38 -18.08
C LYS A 157 -30.49 0.00 -18.77
N THR A 158 -29.37 0.69 -18.76
CA THR A 158 -29.14 1.92 -19.52
C THR A 158 -28.16 1.62 -20.63
N SER A 159 -28.48 2.06 -21.85
CA SER A 159 -27.58 1.93 -22.98
C SER A 159 -26.40 2.90 -22.82
N THR A 160 -25.18 2.36 -22.68
CA THR A 160 -23.96 3.14 -22.50
C THR A 160 -22.94 2.79 -23.58
N SER A 161 -22.16 3.78 -24.03
CA SER A 161 -21.05 3.55 -24.95
C SER A 161 -19.98 2.70 -24.28
N THR A 162 -19.45 1.70 -25.00
CA THR A 162 -18.33 0.86 -24.54
C THR A 162 -17.11 1.69 -24.16
N ARG A 163 -16.89 2.82 -24.85
CA ARG A 163 -15.79 3.75 -24.55
C ARG A 163 -16.01 4.47 -23.22
N ASP A 164 -17.22 4.93 -22.96
CA ASP A 164 -17.54 5.66 -21.73
C ASP A 164 -17.51 4.70 -20.54
N LEU A 165 -18.06 3.49 -20.70
CA LEU A 165 -17.93 2.39 -19.75
C LEU A 165 -16.46 2.06 -19.42
N ALA A 166 -15.61 1.99 -20.45
CA ALA A 166 -14.17 1.77 -20.26
C ALA A 166 -13.50 2.93 -19.51
N LEU A 167 -13.90 4.17 -19.81
CA LEU A 167 -13.39 5.36 -19.15
C LEU A 167 -13.81 5.41 -17.67
N ASP A 168 -15.08 5.12 -17.35
CA ASP A 168 -15.60 5.06 -15.98
C ASP A 168 -14.84 4.03 -15.14
N LEU A 169 -14.64 2.82 -15.68
CA LEU A 169 -13.84 1.79 -15.03
C LEU A 169 -12.37 2.22 -14.88
N ALA A 170 -11.80 2.81 -15.93
CA ALA A 170 -10.42 3.27 -15.91
C ALA A 170 -10.19 4.39 -14.90
N GLN A 171 -11.15 5.29 -14.71
CA GLN A 171 -11.09 6.41 -13.76
C GLN A 171 -11.50 6.03 -12.33
N SER A 172 -12.08 4.85 -12.13
CA SER A 172 -12.46 4.35 -10.81
C SER A 172 -11.29 4.32 -9.83
N LEU A 173 -11.61 4.27 -8.53
CA LEU A 173 -10.62 4.17 -7.45
C LEU A 173 -9.96 2.77 -7.34
N LEU A 174 -10.27 1.84 -8.25
CA LEU A 174 -9.59 0.55 -8.29
C LEU A 174 -8.09 0.75 -8.50
N TYR A 175 -7.31 0.15 -7.61
CA TYR A 175 -5.86 0.27 -7.53
C TYR A 175 -5.35 1.72 -7.44
N TYR A 176 -6.11 2.60 -6.77
CA TYR A 176 -5.79 4.02 -6.59
C TYR A 176 -4.34 4.29 -6.16
N GLU A 177 -3.78 3.48 -5.25
CA GLU A 177 -2.39 3.62 -4.77
C GLU A 177 -1.33 3.49 -5.87
N HIS A 178 -1.71 2.96 -7.03
CA HIS A 178 -0.81 2.57 -8.12
C HIS A 178 -1.05 3.40 -9.40
N HIS A 179 -1.97 4.36 -9.37
CA HIS A 179 -2.26 5.24 -10.52
C HIS A 179 -1.08 6.13 -10.92
N SER A 180 -0.11 6.37 -10.03
CA SER A 180 1.08 7.17 -10.30
C SER A 180 2.01 6.53 -11.35
N TYR A 181 2.03 5.20 -11.43
CA TYR A 181 2.90 4.45 -12.33
C TYR A 181 2.14 3.52 -13.30
N VAL A 182 0.85 3.27 -13.08
CA VAL A 182 -0.04 2.62 -14.06
C VAL A 182 -0.88 3.70 -14.75
N SER A 183 -0.55 3.99 -16.00
CA SER A 183 -1.18 5.08 -16.75
C SER A 183 -2.68 4.89 -16.96
N LEU A 184 -3.40 5.99 -17.15
CA LEU A 184 -4.81 5.97 -17.55
C LEU A 184 -5.02 5.17 -18.85
N MET A 185 -4.10 5.29 -19.81
CA MET A 185 -4.20 4.55 -21.08
C MET A 185 -4.11 3.04 -20.87
N SER A 186 -3.21 2.57 -20.01
CA SER A 186 -3.11 1.13 -19.68
C SER A 186 -4.35 0.64 -18.94
N ARG A 187 -4.92 1.46 -18.05
CA ARG A 187 -6.19 1.17 -17.38
C ARG A 187 -7.35 1.11 -18.37
N LEU A 188 -7.42 2.03 -19.32
CA LEU A 188 -8.44 2.07 -20.38
C LEU A 188 -8.37 0.82 -21.25
N GLN A 189 -7.19 0.45 -21.75
CA GLN A 189 -6.99 -0.78 -22.52
C GLN A 189 -7.36 -2.04 -21.74
N THR A 190 -7.14 -2.03 -20.43
CA THR A 190 -7.53 -3.14 -19.55
C THR A 190 -9.05 -3.21 -19.39
N ALA A 191 -9.72 -2.06 -19.29
CA ALA A 191 -11.18 -1.98 -19.21
C ALA A 191 -11.82 -2.40 -20.54
N GLU A 192 -11.32 -1.92 -21.68
CA GLU A 192 -11.78 -2.31 -23.02
C GLU A 192 -11.68 -3.84 -23.23
N LYS A 193 -10.58 -4.47 -22.80
CA LYS A 193 -10.42 -5.92 -22.86
C LYS A 193 -11.42 -6.66 -21.98
N ALA A 194 -11.68 -6.16 -20.77
CA ALA A 194 -12.65 -6.76 -19.87
C ALA A 194 -14.08 -6.66 -20.45
N ILE A 195 -14.45 -5.51 -21.03
CA ILE A 195 -15.76 -5.31 -21.66
C ILE A 195 -15.90 -6.19 -22.91
N ALA A 196 -14.90 -6.19 -23.79
CA ALA A 196 -14.91 -6.99 -25.02
C ALA A 196 -15.08 -8.49 -24.77
N LYS A 197 -14.62 -8.99 -23.61
CA LYS A 197 -14.77 -10.40 -23.20
C LYS A 197 -16.24 -10.80 -22.98
N PHE A 198 -17.09 -9.90 -22.48
CA PHE A 198 -18.48 -10.20 -22.15
C PHE A 198 -19.50 -9.56 -23.08
N CYS A 199 -19.14 -8.47 -23.73
CA CYS A 199 -20.00 -7.73 -24.66
C CYS A 199 -19.60 -7.95 -26.13
N GLY A 200 -18.44 -8.52 -26.42
CA GLY A 200 -17.91 -8.61 -27.79
C GLY A 200 -17.11 -7.37 -28.20
N ALA A 201 -16.11 -7.55 -29.07
CA ALA A 201 -15.16 -6.50 -29.42
C ALA A 201 -15.75 -5.39 -30.31
N ASP A 202 -16.79 -5.70 -31.10
CA ASP A 202 -17.35 -4.80 -32.12
C ASP A 202 -18.56 -3.99 -31.62
N ILE A 203 -19.02 -4.22 -30.39
CA ILE A 203 -20.21 -3.55 -29.85
C ILE A 203 -19.82 -2.16 -29.32
N LYS A 204 -20.44 -1.13 -29.91
CA LYS A 204 -20.25 0.28 -29.50
C LYS A 204 -21.15 0.71 -28.35
N MET A 205 -22.37 0.19 -28.29
CA MET A 205 -23.38 0.52 -27.27
C MET A 205 -23.82 -0.77 -26.58
N VAL A 206 -23.79 -0.78 -25.26
CA VAL A 206 -24.10 -1.95 -24.44
C VAL A 206 -25.16 -1.58 -23.42
N GLU A 207 -26.16 -2.44 -23.26
CA GLU A 207 -27.05 -2.42 -22.12
C GLU A 207 -26.58 -3.47 -21.10
N LEU A 208 -26.18 -3.02 -19.91
CA LEU A 208 -25.63 -3.90 -18.89
C LEU A 208 -26.74 -4.59 -18.09
N SER A 209 -26.69 -5.92 -18.01
CA SER A 209 -27.37 -6.66 -16.94
C SER A 209 -26.54 -6.62 -15.64
N GLU A 210 -27.15 -6.93 -14.50
CA GLU A 210 -26.43 -7.02 -13.22
C GLU A 210 -25.31 -8.06 -13.28
N ALA A 211 -25.57 -9.22 -13.88
CA ALA A 211 -24.57 -10.27 -14.06
C ALA A 211 -23.41 -9.78 -14.93
N THR A 212 -23.71 -9.22 -16.11
CA THR A 212 -22.71 -8.70 -17.05
C THR A 212 -21.86 -7.61 -16.40
N LYS A 213 -22.47 -6.67 -15.67
CA LYS A 213 -21.77 -5.65 -14.91
C LYS A 213 -20.80 -6.28 -13.89
N ALA A 214 -21.27 -7.23 -13.09
CA ALA A 214 -20.46 -7.89 -12.08
C ALA A 214 -19.27 -8.63 -12.70
N ASP A 215 -19.48 -9.30 -13.83
CA ASP A 215 -18.46 -10.02 -14.58
C ASP A 215 -17.40 -9.07 -15.16
N ILE A 216 -17.83 -7.97 -15.79
CA ILE A 216 -16.92 -6.94 -16.32
C ILE A 216 -16.09 -6.32 -15.20
N VAL A 217 -16.71 -5.89 -14.10
CA VAL A 217 -16.01 -5.30 -12.96
C VAL A 217 -15.01 -6.29 -12.36
N HIS A 218 -15.40 -7.55 -12.21
CA HIS A 218 -14.54 -8.57 -11.64
C HIS A 218 -13.35 -8.91 -12.56
N GLU A 219 -13.59 -9.03 -13.86
CA GLU A 219 -12.55 -9.26 -14.86
C GLU A 219 -11.58 -8.07 -14.93
N TYR A 220 -12.11 -6.85 -14.94
CA TYR A 220 -11.31 -5.64 -14.90
C TYR A 220 -10.41 -5.60 -13.66
N LEU A 221 -10.97 -5.91 -12.49
CA LEU A 221 -10.21 -6.01 -11.24
C LEU A 221 -9.07 -7.03 -11.35
N LYS A 222 -9.32 -8.23 -11.89
CA LYS A 222 -8.30 -9.28 -12.08
C LYS A 222 -7.18 -8.83 -13.02
N GLN A 223 -7.55 -8.31 -14.19
CA GLN A 223 -6.56 -7.89 -15.18
C GLN A 223 -5.74 -6.70 -14.70
N LEU A 224 -6.37 -5.74 -14.00
CA LEU A 224 -5.68 -4.60 -13.41
C LEU A 224 -4.73 -5.03 -12.29
N ALA A 225 -5.16 -5.96 -11.42
CA ALA A 225 -4.30 -6.53 -10.39
C ALA A 225 -3.05 -7.19 -10.98
N PHE A 226 -3.23 -7.97 -12.05
CA PHE A 226 -2.12 -8.60 -12.77
C PHE A 226 -1.18 -7.56 -13.37
N LEU A 227 -1.72 -6.53 -14.04
CA LEU A 227 -0.94 -5.45 -14.64
C LEU A 227 -0.14 -4.68 -13.59
N VAL A 228 -0.77 -4.29 -12.47
CA VAL A 228 -0.11 -3.56 -11.38
C VAL A 228 1.04 -4.40 -10.80
N GLN A 229 0.79 -5.68 -10.54
CA GLN A 229 1.82 -6.58 -10.03
C GLN A 229 2.98 -6.73 -11.02
N LEU A 230 2.66 -6.86 -12.31
CA LEU A 230 3.65 -6.98 -13.39
C LEU A 230 4.53 -5.75 -13.49
N VAL A 231 3.94 -4.55 -13.55
CA VAL A 231 4.69 -3.29 -13.62
C VAL A 231 5.54 -3.11 -12.36
N ARG A 232 5.00 -3.41 -11.17
CA ARG A 232 5.74 -3.31 -9.90
C ARG A 232 6.99 -4.20 -9.91
N ILE A 233 6.83 -5.49 -10.24
CA ILE A 233 7.93 -6.44 -10.27
C ILE A 233 8.96 -6.02 -11.31
N TYR A 234 8.50 -5.68 -12.52
CA TYR A 234 9.38 -5.28 -13.62
C TYR A 234 10.22 -4.03 -13.28
N GLN A 235 9.59 -2.99 -12.69
CA GLN A 235 10.30 -1.78 -12.26
C GLN A 235 11.38 -2.09 -11.21
N GLN A 236 11.10 -3.00 -10.28
CA GLN A 236 12.07 -3.43 -9.27
C GLN A 236 13.31 -4.09 -9.90
N TYR A 237 13.15 -4.82 -11.01
CA TYR A 237 14.26 -5.45 -11.72
C TYR A 237 15.04 -4.49 -12.63
N VAL A 238 14.36 -3.54 -13.29
CA VAL A 238 14.99 -2.61 -14.23
C VAL A 238 15.69 -1.46 -13.50
N ASN A 239 15.19 -1.05 -12.33
CA ASN A 239 15.78 -0.01 -11.50
C ASN A 239 16.30 -0.58 -10.17
N PRO A 240 17.32 -1.46 -10.16
CA PRO A 240 17.84 -2.04 -8.92
C PRO A 240 18.62 -1.04 -8.05
N LYS A 241 18.62 0.26 -8.40
CA LYS A 241 19.54 1.27 -7.83
C LYS A 241 19.37 1.54 -6.33
N ASP A 242 18.36 1.01 -5.66
CA ASP A 242 18.13 1.27 -4.23
C ASP A 242 18.01 0.00 -3.34
N SER A 243 18.23 -1.22 -3.87
CA SER A 243 18.01 -2.45 -3.09
C SER A 243 19.25 -3.13 -2.50
N GLU A 244 20.44 -2.54 -2.62
CA GLU A 244 21.67 -3.05 -2.01
C GLU A 244 22.39 -2.00 -1.17
N THR A 245 21.81 -1.65 -0.03
CA THR A 245 22.63 -1.44 1.17
C THR A 245 22.23 -2.50 2.19
N PRO A 246 23.03 -3.57 2.37
CA PRO A 246 22.77 -4.51 3.44
C PRO A 246 22.96 -3.76 4.76
N LEU A 247 21.89 -3.64 5.54
CA LEU A 247 21.97 -3.30 6.96
C LEU A 247 22.90 -4.32 7.63
N SER A 248 24.15 -3.94 7.83
CA SER A 248 25.02 -4.62 8.77
C SER A 248 24.37 -4.52 10.15
N SER A 249 24.20 -5.69 10.76
CA SER A 249 23.87 -5.86 12.17
C SER A 249 24.70 -4.91 13.07
N PRO A 250 24.10 -4.17 14.01
CA PRO A 250 24.87 -3.63 15.11
C PRO A 250 25.15 -4.80 16.07
N LYS A 251 26.35 -5.38 15.94
CA LYS A 251 26.94 -6.17 17.03
C LYS A 251 27.08 -5.25 18.24
N LYS A 252 26.56 -5.71 19.38
CA LYS A 252 26.87 -5.20 20.71
C LYS A 252 28.39 -5.06 20.88
N ALA A 253 28.85 -3.86 21.21
CA ALA A 253 30.03 -3.64 22.03
C ALA A 253 29.74 -2.42 22.93
N ALA A 254 29.96 -2.61 24.22
CA ALA A 254 29.73 -1.63 25.27
C ALA A 254 30.88 -0.60 25.36
N VAL A 255 30.70 0.38 26.27
CA VAL A 255 31.64 1.42 26.76
C VAL A 255 31.55 2.74 25.96
N ALA A 256 30.78 3.76 26.40
CA ALA A 256 31.11 4.81 27.39
C ALA A 256 32.43 5.55 27.03
N ASP A 257 32.63 6.86 27.02
CA ASP A 257 31.96 8.02 27.62
C ASP A 257 32.64 9.25 26.96
N GLN A 258 31.90 10.24 26.43
CA GLN A 258 32.44 11.61 26.22
C GLN A 258 31.29 12.64 26.25
N PRO A 259 31.38 13.70 27.10
CA PRO A 259 30.29 14.65 27.28
C PRO A 259 30.31 15.78 26.25
N ARG A 260 29.14 16.01 25.64
CA ARG A 260 28.87 17.12 24.72
C ARG A 260 28.41 18.34 25.53
N ALA A 261 29.17 19.43 25.43
CA ALA A 261 28.91 20.69 26.12
C ALA A 261 27.53 21.29 25.77
N LEU A 262 26.79 21.67 26.81
CA LEU A 262 25.51 22.40 26.75
C LEU A 262 25.77 23.89 26.48
N ARG A 263 25.02 24.47 25.52
CA ARG A 263 25.00 25.91 25.26
C ARG A 263 23.99 26.59 26.20
N PRO A 264 24.36 27.66 26.93
CA PRO A 264 23.41 28.44 27.71
C PRO A 264 22.79 29.59 26.90
N ALA A 265 21.48 29.76 27.08
CA ALA A 265 20.68 30.86 26.56
C ALA A 265 21.06 32.20 27.22
N LYS A 266 21.04 33.29 26.43
CA LYS A 266 21.12 34.67 26.93
C LYS A 266 19.77 35.35 26.73
N SER A 267 19.09 35.63 27.85
CA SER A 267 18.06 36.65 27.98
C SER A 267 18.72 38.02 28.11
N PHE A 268 18.15 39.04 27.46
CA PHE A 268 18.55 40.44 27.61
C PHE A 268 17.30 41.26 27.94
N LEU A 269 17.28 41.90 29.11
CA LEU A 269 16.69 43.23 29.37
C LEU A 269 17.30 43.83 30.66
N GLN A 270 18.02 44.96 30.46
CA GLN A 270 18.18 46.20 31.28
C GLN A 270 18.64 46.14 32.75
N LEU A 271 19.87 46.60 33.10
CA LEU A 271 20.36 47.98 33.48
C LEU A 271 20.38 48.18 35.03
N PRO A 272 21.10 49.18 35.62
CA PRO A 272 22.55 49.20 35.83
C PRO A 272 22.96 49.55 37.29
N ASN A 273 24.28 49.69 37.51
CA ASN A 273 25.00 50.53 38.48
C ASN A 273 25.71 49.94 39.72
N ALA A 274 26.93 50.47 39.86
CA ALA A 274 27.68 50.84 41.06
C ALA A 274 28.55 49.79 41.79
N ALA A 275 29.86 49.90 41.47
CA ALA A 275 30.95 50.26 42.37
C ALA A 275 31.62 49.22 43.31
N SER A 276 32.96 49.37 43.30
CA SER A 276 33.94 49.13 44.38
C SER A 276 34.65 47.76 44.51
N SER A 277 35.91 47.78 44.06
CA SER A 277 37.13 47.42 44.82
C SER A 277 37.44 45.96 45.24
N PRO A 278 38.73 45.64 45.51
CA PRO A 278 39.36 44.37 45.16
C PRO A 278 39.81 43.58 46.40
N LEU A 279 40.44 42.40 46.22
CA LEU A 279 41.59 41.87 46.99
C LEU A 279 41.89 40.39 46.63
N ARG A 280 42.93 40.17 45.80
CA ARG A 280 44.21 39.44 46.04
C ARG A 280 44.25 38.08 46.85
N PRO A 281 45.40 37.36 46.94
CA PRO A 281 45.66 36.06 46.27
C PRO A 281 46.15 34.93 47.21
N SER A 282 46.41 33.70 46.72
CA SER A 282 47.29 32.70 47.39
C SER A 282 47.59 31.50 46.44
N LEU A 283 48.80 31.37 45.87
CA LEU A 283 49.96 30.56 46.29
C LEU A 283 49.86 29.02 46.09
N SER A 284 50.23 28.57 44.89
CA SER A 284 51.43 27.73 44.57
C SER A 284 51.63 26.34 45.29
N PRO A 285 52.75 25.60 45.07
CA PRO A 285 52.79 24.39 44.21
C PRO A 285 53.49 23.17 44.89
N LYS A 286 53.66 22.02 44.19
CA LYS A 286 54.86 21.10 44.20
C LYS A 286 54.54 19.72 43.58
N LYS A 287 55.36 19.27 42.60
CA LYS A 287 56.37 18.15 42.64
C LYS A 287 55.72 16.75 42.63
N SER A 288 56.21 15.70 41.97
CA SER A 288 57.51 15.35 41.37
C SER A 288 57.39 14.00 40.62
N MET A 289 58.26 13.80 39.61
CA MET A 289 59.04 12.57 39.31
C MET A 289 58.34 11.21 39.26
N ALA A 290 58.44 10.50 38.12
CA ALA A 290 59.32 9.34 37.99
C ALA A 290 59.18 8.66 36.60
N SER A 291 60.34 8.40 36.01
CA SER A 291 60.63 7.51 34.88
C SER A 291 60.39 6.04 35.20
N LEU A 292 60.34 5.18 34.16
CA LEU A 292 60.93 3.83 33.99
C LEU A 292 60.23 3.17 32.79
N SER A 293 60.82 3.15 31.59
CA SER A 293 61.71 2.11 31.04
C SER A 293 61.14 0.70 31.06
N GLY A 294 60.95 0.10 29.87
CA GLY A 294 60.65 -1.33 29.73
C GLY A 294 60.41 -1.74 28.28
N SER A 295 61.48 -1.90 27.50
CA SER A 295 61.46 -2.74 26.29
C SER A 295 61.54 -4.23 26.67
N PRO A 296 61.18 -5.13 25.75
CA PRO A 296 62.24 -5.89 25.09
C PRO A 296 62.10 -5.99 23.56
N LYS A 297 63.26 -5.98 22.91
CA LYS A 297 63.55 -6.52 21.56
C LYS A 297 63.64 -8.07 21.70
N LYS A 298 63.71 -8.98 20.71
CA LYS A 298 64.27 -8.97 19.34
C LYS A 298 64.15 -10.41 18.76
N LEU A 299 64.39 -10.54 17.44
CA LEU A 299 64.87 -11.72 16.65
C LEU A 299 63.77 -12.56 15.96
N MET A 300 63.90 -13.03 14.72
CA MET A 300 64.84 -12.81 13.59
C MET A 300 64.31 -13.55 12.35
N GLY A 301 64.74 -13.15 11.14
CA GLY A 301 64.78 -13.98 9.93
C GLY A 301 63.92 -13.46 8.77
N ASP A 302 64.37 -12.54 7.89
CA ASP A 302 65.28 -12.71 6.72
C ASP A 302 64.73 -13.68 5.64
N ILE A 303 64.67 -13.45 4.32
CA ILE A 303 65.26 -12.48 3.37
C ILE A 303 64.50 -12.58 2.01
N SER A 304 64.52 -11.46 1.24
CA SER A 304 64.35 -11.33 -0.22
C SER A 304 62.97 -11.53 -0.85
N SER A 305 62.55 -10.82 -1.90
CA SER A 305 63.06 -9.66 -2.64
C SER A 305 62.04 -9.37 -3.74
N GLY A 306 61.73 -8.10 -4.03
CA GLY A 306 61.15 -7.68 -5.32
C GLY A 306 59.75 -7.08 -5.25
N ASN A 307 59.69 -5.77 -4.97
CA ASN A 307 58.74 -4.86 -5.61
C ASN A 307 59.44 -4.30 -6.88
N PRO A 308 58.74 -3.90 -7.95
CA PRO A 308 57.69 -2.89 -7.84
C PRO A 308 56.47 -3.02 -8.79
N ASP A 309 55.47 -2.19 -8.49
CA ASP A 309 54.47 -1.61 -9.38
C ASP A 309 53.56 -2.54 -10.20
N VAL A 310 52.38 -2.85 -9.63
CA VAL A 310 51.16 -3.05 -10.42
C VAL A 310 49.98 -2.32 -9.78
N SER A 311 49.51 -1.32 -10.50
CA SER A 311 48.24 -0.59 -10.33
C SER A 311 47.07 -1.49 -9.91
N PRO A 312 46.14 -1.05 -9.03
CA PRO A 312 44.96 -1.81 -8.69
C PRO A 312 43.99 -1.78 -9.88
N ARG A 313 44.11 -2.75 -10.80
CA ARG A 313 43.04 -3.09 -11.73
C ARG A 313 41.82 -3.48 -10.89
N LYS A 314 40.82 -2.58 -10.86
CA LYS A 314 39.46 -2.88 -10.45
C LYS A 314 39.02 -4.16 -11.16
N GLN A 315 39.02 -5.29 -10.46
CA GLN A 315 38.24 -6.44 -10.86
C GLN A 315 36.78 -6.00 -10.81
N LEU A 316 36.18 -5.79 -11.99
CA LEU A 316 34.73 -5.76 -12.14
C LEU A 316 34.24 -7.13 -11.64
N GLN A 317 33.64 -7.14 -10.45
CA GLN A 317 32.93 -8.32 -9.99
C GLN A 317 31.90 -8.68 -11.04
N ALA A 318 31.92 -9.93 -11.49
CA ALA A 318 30.92 -10.45 -12.40
C ALA A 318 29.54 -10.16 -11.79
N ARG A 319 28.67 -9.52 -12.59
CA ARG A 319 27.27 -9.33 -12.25
C ARG A 319 26.70 -10.64 -11.70
N PRO A 320 25.91 -10.62 -10.62
CA PRO A 320 25.25 -11.83 -10.14
C PRO A 320 24.44 -12.43 -11.30
N SER A 321 24.72 -13.70 -11.62
CA SER A 321 24.04 -14.41 -12.70
C SER A 321 22.55 -14.46 -12.41
N ILE A 322 21.73 -14.24 -13.44
CA ILE A 322 20.26 -14.16 -13.46
C ILE A 322 19.58 -15.51 -13.10
N SER A 323 20.33 -16.45 -12.52
CA SER A 323 19.93 -17.83 -12.21
C SER A 323 19.14 -18.00 -10.90
N SER A 324 18.91 -16.95 -10.11
CA SER A 324 18.14 -17.05 -8.86
C SER A 324 16.79 -16.34 -8.93
N PHE A 325 15.95 -16.70 -9.91
CA PHE A 325 14.51 -16.45 -9.85
C PHE A 325 13.88 -17.33 -8.76
N ARG A 326 14.11 -17.03 -7.48
CA ARG A 326 13.33 -17.64 -6.41
C ARG A 326 12.05 -16.84 -6.26
N ALA A 327 10.91 -17.47 -6.57
CA ALA A 327 9.57 -16.88 -6.44
C ALA A 327 9.30 -16.23 -5.06
N ASN A 328 10.08 -16.61 -4.03
CA ASN A 328 9.97 -16.08 -2.67
C ASN A 328 10.72 -14.75 -2.44
N GLU A 329 11.73 -14.39 -3.26
CA GLU A 329 12.52 -13.15 -3.10
C GLU A 329 11.89 -11.94 -3.79
N ILE A 330 10.99 -12.18 -4.76
CA ILE A 330 10.22 -11.17 -5.51
C ILE A 330 9.13 -10.50 -4.63
N TYR A 331 8.83 -11.09 -3.47
CA TYR A 331 7.80 -10.65 -2.55
C TYR A 331 8.37 -10.15 -1.23
N ASN A 332 9.52 -9.46 -1.28
CA ASN A 332 9.91 -8.63 -0.15
C ASN A 332 8.83 -7.54 0.04
N PRO A 333 8.20 -7.40 1.23
CA PRO A 333 7.20 -6.36 1.50
C PRO A 333 7.86 -5.01 1.64
N VAL A 334 8.58 -4.56 0.60
CA VAL A 334 9.02 -3.18 0.49
C VAL A 334 7.93 -2.44 -0.27
N THR A 335 7.44 -1.42 0.40
CA THR A 335 6.42 -0.44 0.03
C THR A 335 6.44 -0.09 -1.46
N SER A 336 5.27 0.30 -1.97
CA SER A 336 5.10 0.96 -3.27
C SER A 336 6.24 1.94 -3.54
N PRO A 337 6.70 2.09 -4.81
CA PRO A 337 7.69 3.10 -5.14
C PRO A 337 7.31 4.46 -4.52
N PRO A 338 8.26 5.22 -3.95
CA PRO A 338 7.93 6.45 -3.24
C PRO A 338 7.09 7.37 -4.13
N ILE A 339 5.95 7.82 -3.58
CA ILE A 339 5.13 8.86 -4.20
C ILE A 339 5.95 10.15 -4.13
N SER A 340 6.65 10.50 -5.21
CA SER A 340 7.28 11.81 -5.33
C SER A 340 6.20 12.87 -5.48
N CYS A 341 5.62 13.31 -4.35
CA CYS A 341 4.87 14.55 -4.29
C CYS A 341 5.85 15.72 -4.33
N THR A 342 6.20 16.19 -5.53
CA THR A 342 6.81 17.51 -5.72
C THR A 342 5.94 18.31 -6.67
N ASN A 343 5.28 19.34 -6.13
CA ASN A 343 4.77 20.47 -6.89
C ASN A 343 5.96 21.12 -7.62
N SER A 344 6.15 20.79 -8.89
CA SER A 344 6.93 21.58 -9.84
C SER A 344 6.61 21.12 -11.25
N GLU A 345 6.44 22.09 -12.13
CA GLU A 345 6.05 22.00 -13.52
C GLU A 345 6.75 20.90 -14.33
N ASN A 346 5.98 20.26 -15.21
CA ASN A 346 6.41 19.64 -16.47
C ASN A 346 7.70 18.80 -16.43
N LYS A 347 7.62 17.59 -15.88
CA LYS A 347 8.36 16.43 -16.42
C LYS A 347 7.42 15.26 -16.66
N ARG A 348 6.92 15.18 -17.90
CA ARG A 348 6.30 13.97 -18.46
C ARG A 348 7.34 12.83 -18.48
N MET A 349 7.41 12.06 -17.40
CA MET A 349 7.87 10.66 -17.44
C MET A 349 6.71 9.74 -17.11
N GLY A 350 5.59 9.90 -17.83
CA GLY A 350 4.46 8.99 -17.78
C GLY A 350 4.57 8.00 -18.92
N SER A 351 4.63 6.70 -18.60
CA SER A 351 4.29 5.46 -19.36
C SER A 351 4.61 5.31 -20.85
N GLY A 352 4.67 6.36 -21.68
CA GLY A 352 5.18 6.32 -23.05
C GLY A 352 6.62 5.83 -23.08
N VAL A 353 7.42 6.19 -22.08
CA VAL A 353 8.84 5.80 -21.96
C VAL A 353 9.03 4.29 -21.70
N LEU A 354 8.04 3.58 -21.14
CA LEU A 354 8.11 2.10 -21.02
C LEU A 354 7.90 1.38 -22.36
N LEU A 355 7.18 2.00 -23.30
CA LEU A 355 7.09 1.53 -24.69
C LEU A 355 8.23 2.06 -25.55
N SER A 356 8.74 3.28 -25.29
CA SER A 356 9.87 3.87 -26.03
C SER A 356 11.23 3.24 -25.69
N HIS A 357 11.43 2.74 -24.47
CA HIS A 357 12.65 1.99 -24.12
C HIS A 357 12.74 0.58 -24.74
N LEU A 358 11.72 0.12 -25.46
CA LEU A 358 11.80 -1.12 -26.23
C LEU A 358 12.64 -0.97 -27.51
N SER A 359 13.02 0.26 -27.89
CA SER A 359 13.59 0.55 -29.21
C SER A 359 15.10 0.27 -29.36
N GLU A 360 15.90 0.32 -28.29
CA GLU A 360 17.38 0.21 -28.41
C GLU A 360 18.01 -0.93 -27.60
N SER A 361 17.25 -1.61 -26.71
CA SER A 361 17.69 -2.80 -25.96
C SER A 361 16.68 -3.96 -25.99
N GLY A 362 15.76 -3.96 -26.96
CA GLY A 362 14.44 -4.62 -26.91
C GLY A 362 14.34 -6.13 -26.67
N ARG A 363 15.43 -6.91 -26.74
CA ARG A 363 15.37 -8.37 -26.48
C ARG A 363 15.38 -8.72 -25.00
N GLU A 364 16.34 -8.20 -24.24
CA GLU A 364 16.46 -8.50 -22.79
C GLU A 364 15.27 -7.96 -22.00
N THR A 365 14.75 -6.81 -22.43
CA THR A 365 13.59 -6.11 -21.87
C THR A 365 12.30 -6.92 -22.04
N THR A 366 12.12 -7.57 -23.19
CA THR A 366 10.94 -8.39 -23.50
C THR A 366 10.98 -9.73 -22.76
N GLU A 367 12.14 -10.38 -22.70
CA GLU A 367 12.31 -11.64 -21.97
C GLU A 367 12.06 -11.45 -20.47
N LEU A 368 12.57 -10.37 -19.87
CA LEU A 368 12.33 -10.07 -18.46
C LEU A 368 10.84 -9.84 -18.19
N TRP A 369 10.16 -9.10 -19.05
CA TRP A 369 8.72 -8.86 -18.96
C TRP A 369 7.92 -10.17 -19.00
N GLU A 370 8.22 -11.06 -19.93
CA GLU A 370 7.57 -12.38 -20.02
C GLU A 370 7.90 -13.28 -18.83
N LYS A 371 9.13 -13.25 -18.31
CA LYS A 371 9.50 -13.96 -17.07
C LYS A 371 8.70 -13.46 -15.88
N CYS A 372 8.51 -12.13 -15.75
CA CYS A 372 7.68 -11.54 -14.70
C CYS A 372 6.22 -12.01 -14.83
N LYS A 373 5.65 -12.02 -16.05
CA LYS A 373 4.30 -12.55 -16.29
C LYS A 373 4.18 -14.02 -15.89
N ALA A 374 5.14 -14.86 -16.30
CA ALA A 374 5.15 -16.28 -16.01
C ALA A 374 5.19 -16.53 -14.50
N SER A 375 6.04 -15.81 -13.77
CA SER A 375 6.15 -15.88 -12.30
C SER A 375 4.82 -15.55 -11.59
N ILE A 376 4.11 -14.50 -12.03
CA ILE A 376 2.80 -14.14 -11.47
C ILE A 376 1.78 -15.26 -11.74
N ARG A 377 1.74 -15.79 -12.97
CA ARG A 377 0.81 -16.89 -13.34
C ARG A 377 1.08 -18.16 -12.54
N GLU A 378 2.34 -18.52 -12.37
CA GLU A 378 2.74 -19.68 -11.57
C GLU A 378 2.26 -19.52 -10.12
N LYS A 379 2.41 -18.33 -9.53
CA LYS A 379 1.95 -18.07 -8.17
C LYS A 379 0.43 -18.16 -8.04
N LEU A 380 -0.32 -17.59 -8.98
CA LEU A 380 -1.78 -17.71 -9.02
C LEU A 380 -2.22 -19.17 -9.16
N ALA A 381 -1.53 -19.96 -9.99
CA ALA A 381 -1.82 -21.38 -10.14
C ALA A 381 -1.58 -22.17 -8.84
N LYS A 382 -0.47 -21.90 -8.14
CA LYS A 382 -0.19 -22.49 -6.82
C LYS A 382 -1.25 -22.12 -5.78
N GLU A 383 -1.67 -20.86 -5.76
CA GLU A 383 -2.70 -20.40 -4.83
C GLU A 383 -4.05 -21.05 -5.10
N LYS A 384 -4.42 -21.17 -6.37
CA LYS A 384 -5.64 -21.87 -6.80
C LYS A 384 -5.64 -23.33 -6.37
N GLU A 385 -4.50 -24.01 -6.52
CA GLU A 385 -4.34 -25.40 -6.08
C GLU A 385 -4.47 -25.54 -4.56
N GLN A 386 -3.91 -24.60 -3.79
CA GLN A 386 -4.03 -24.58 -2.33
C GLN A 386 -5.49 -24.39 -1.88
N LEU A 387 -6.20 -23.44 -2.49
CA LEU A 387 -7.62 -23.20 -2.18
C LEU A 387 -8.54 -24.33 -2.63
N GLY A 388 -8.17 -25.09 -3.67
CA GLY A 388 -8.93 -26.27 -4.11
C GLY A 388 -8.73 -27.51 -3.23
N LYS A 389 -7.73 -27.51 -2.33
CA LYS A 389 -7.43 -28.58 -1.38
C LYS A 389 -7.98 -28.33 0.03
N ALA A 390 -8.33 -27.09 0.34
CA ALA A 390 -8.98 -26.65 1.57
C ALA A 390 -10.50 -26.77 1.43
#